data_AF-A0A924F610-F1
#
_entry.id   AF-A0A924F610-F1
#
_cell.length_a   1.000
_cell.length_b   1.000
_cell.length_c   1.000
_cell.angle_alpha   90.00
_cell.angle_beta   90.00
_cell.angle_gamma   90.00
#
_symmetry.space_group_name_H-M   'P 1'
#
loop_
_entity.id
_entity.type
_entity.pdbx_description
1 polymer ?
#
loop_
_entity_poly.entity_id
_entity_poly.type
_entity_poly.pdbx_seq_one_letter_code
_entity_poly.pdbx_strand_id
1 'polypeptide(L)'
;MVDIEKVLTRQLISKWNERAKIDYSDLYVKQYIAYNAWFRKVTGCDEDHEAIRQVSMRFVIWDDYVHGRTLIALGPIVQQIAVITNATPIRSTKPSWDGTVKDVFDWRGLIYFWYQTRCDLFHGSTMPASAHFDVKIQLAYQSLHIFMAEILKRMRFCFSDSDFHRLTDVQLLLKSPQGPVDELKAIEAKLYRKFIHSPDIWNVDMERA
;
A
#
# COMPACT_ATOMS: atom_id res chain seq x y z
N MET A 1 38.28 28.02 26.92
CA MET A 1 36.98 28.68 26.70
C MET A 1 36.28 27.93 25.59
N VAL A 2 35.24 27.14 25.89
CA VAL A 2 34.49 26.41 24.85
C VAL A 2 33.72 27.43 24.03
N ASP A 3 33.87 27.36 22.72
CA ASP A 3 33.28 28.28 21.76
C ASP A 3 31.76 28.01 21.68
N ILE A 4 30.99 28.75 22.49
CA ILE A 4 29.54 28.59 22.68
C ILE A 4 28.81 28.68 21.33
N GLU A 5 29.30 29.52 20.41
CA GLU A 5 28.75 29.70 19.07
C GLU A 5 28.87 28.43 18.22
N LYS A 6 30.00 27.72 18.31
CA LYS A 6 30.19 26.42 17.63
C LYS A 6 29.27 25.33 18.19
N VAL A 7 29.00 25.34 19.49
CA VAL A 7 28.07 24.38 20.12
C VAL A 7 26.64 24.62 19.64
N LEU A 8 26.19 25.88 19.63
CA LEU A 8 24.85 26.26 19.16
C LEU A 8 24.64 25.95 17.67
N THR A 9 25.66 26.20 16.84
CA THR A 9 25.61 25.90 15.41
C THR A 9 25.46 24.40 15.15
N ARG A 10 26.24 23.56 15.86
CA ARG A 10 26.13 22.10 15.74
C ARG A 10 24.76 21.57 16.16
N GLN A 11 24.19 22.10 17.24
CA GLN A 11 22.86 21.73 17.70
C GLN A 11 21.78 22.12 16.67
N LEU A 12 21.90 23.31 16.08
CA LEU A 12 20.98 23.77 15.06
C LEU A 12 21.04 22.89 13.80
N ILE A 13 22.25 22.54 13.34
CA ILE A 13 22.45 21.63 12.20
C ILE A 13 21.85 20.25 12.49
N SER A 14 22.13 19.66 13.66
CA SER A 14 21.56 18.35 14.04
C SER A 14 20.04 18.37 14.02
N LYS A 15 19.44 19.42 14.60
CA LYS A 15 17.98 19.57 14.67
C LYS A 15 17.34 19.70 13.30
N TRP A 16 17.92 20.48 12.39
CA TRP A 16 17.39 20.60 11.02
C TRP A 16 17.61 19.33 10.21
N ASN A 17 18.75 18.67 10.38
CA ASN A 17 19.01 17.38 9.73
C ASN A 17 18.02 16.31 10.19
N GLU A 18 17.72 16.23 11.49
CA GLU A 18 16.69 15.34 12.03
C GLU A 18 15.30 15.63 11.46
N ARG A 19 14.93 16.91 11.33
CA ARG A 19 13.64 17.34 10.74
C ARG A 19 13.53 17.11 9.24
N ALA A 20 14.67 17.06 8.54
CA ALA A 20 14.71 16.79 7.11
C ALA A 20 14.57 15.29 6.79
N LYS A 21 14.67 14.41 7.80
CA LYS A 21 14.47 12.97 7.60
C LYS A 21 13.01 12.68 7.24
N ILE A 22 12.83 11.74 6.32
CA ILE A 22 11.51 11.25 5.92
C ILE A 22 10.96 10.38 7.05
N ASP A 23 9.74 10.69 7.50
CA ASP A 23 8.99 9.85 8.44
C ASP A 23 8.31 8.70 7.69
N TYR A 24 9.03 7.59 7.54
CA TYR A 24 8.49 6.39 6.91
C TYR A 24 7.35 5.75 7.71
N SER A 25 7.22 6.02 9.01
CA SER A 25 6.14 5.46 9.83
C SER A 25 4.81 6.06 9.43
N ASP A 26 4.73 7.39 9.36
CA ASP A 26 3.53 8.11 8.91
C ASP A 26 3.15 7.75 7.46
N LEU A 27 4.14 7.72 6.56
CA LEU A 27 3.93 7.33 5.16
C LEU A 27 3.42 5.89 5.04
N TYR A 28 4.01 4.97 5.82
CA TYR A 28 3.59 3.57 5.83
C TYR A 28 2.14 3.41 6.33
N VAL A 29 1.78 4.06 7.44
CA VAL A 29 0.42 3.97 8.00
C VAL A 29 -0.61 4.48 7.00
N LYS A 30 -0.36 5.63 6.35
CA LYS A 30 -1.25 6.17 5.31
C LYS A 30 -1.41 5.20 4.14
N GLN A 31 -0.30 4.62 3.67
CA GLN A 31 -0.31 3.64 2.59
C GLN A 31 -1.05 2.35 2.98
N TYR A 32 -0.87 1.89 4.22
CA TYR A 32 -1.54 0.70 4.75
C TYR A 32 -3.04 0.91 4.90
N ILE A 33 -3.50 2.11 5.29
CA ILE A 33 -4.93 2.44 5.31
C ILE A 33 -5.54 2.30 3.92
N ALA A 34 -4.86 2.79 2.88
CA ALA A 34 -5.31 2.63 1.49
C ALA A 34 -5.33 1.16 1.06
N TYR A 35 -4.29 0.39 1.41
CA TYR A 35 -4.25 -1.06 1.19
C TYR A 35 -5.39 -1.79 1.90
N ASN A 36 -5.69 -1.43 3.15
CA ASN A 36 -6.78 -1.98 3.94
C ASN A 36 -8.15 -1.71 3.31
N ALA A 37 -8.39 -0.47 2.87
CA ALA A 37 -9.61 -0.13 2.15
C ALA A 37 -9.76 -0.94 0.86
N TRP A 38 -8.68 -1.07 0.08
CA TRP A 38 -8.66 -1.88 -1.13
C TRP A 38 -8.94 -3.35 -0.82
N PHE A 39 -8.16 -4.01 0.04
CA PHE A 39 -8.30 -5.45 0.23
C PHE A 39 -9.65 -5.82 0.84
N ARG A 40 -10.21 -5.03 1.78
CA ARG A 40 -11.53 -5.32 2.36
C ARG A 40 -12.62 -5.28 1.31
N LYS A 41 -12.53 -4.31 0.39
CA LYS A 41 -13.45 -4.20 -0.74
C LYS A 41 -13.35 -5.40 -1.68
N VAL A 42 -12.13 -5.84 -1.95
CA VAL A 42 -11.78 -6.94 -2.85
C VAL A 42 -12.17 -8.31 -2.26
N THR A 43 -12.06 -8.49 -0.93
CA THR A 43 -12.39 -9.75 -0.24
C THR A 43 -13.81 -9.81 0.31
N GLY A 44 -14.46 -8.66 0.52
CA GLY A 44 -15.74 -8.59 1.22
C GLY A 44 -15.62 -8.96 2.71
N CYS A 45 -14.41 -8.90 3.28
CA CYS A 45 -14.16 -9.26 4.69
C CYS A 45 -13.74 -8.03 5.48
N ASP A 46 -14.37 -7.81 6.63
CA ASP A 46 -14.02 -6.70 7.52
C ASP A 46 -12.87 -7.05 8.48
N GLU A 47 -12.64 -8.34 8.70
CA GLU A 47 -11.53 -8.82 9.52
C GLU A 47 -10.25 -8.92 8.70
N ASP A 48 -9.22 -8.17 9.12
CA ASP A 48 -7.92 -8.13 8.45
C ASP A 48 -7.33 -9.53 8.25
N HIS A 49 -7.56 -10.45 9.20
CA HIS A 49 -7.02 -11.79 9.16
C HIS A 49 -7.59 -12.63 8.02
N GLU A 50 -8.91 -12.66 7.92
CA GLU A 50 -9.60 -13.41 6.88
C GLU A 50 -9.34 -12.77 5.52
N ALA A 51 -9.31 -11.43 5.47
CA ALA A 51 -8.99 -10.73 4.25
C ALA A 51 -7.56 -11.01 3.77
N ILE A 52 -6.56 -10.98 4.65
CA ILE A 52 -5.18 -11.37 4.33
C ILE A 52 -5.12 -12.81 3.85
N ARG A 53 -5.84 -13.73 4.49
CA ARG A 53 -5.91 -15.14 4.06
C ARG A 53 -6.49 -15.25 2.65
N GLN A 54 -7.50 -14.47 2.31
CA GLN A 54 -8.07 -14.48 0.97
C GLN A 54 -7.15 -13.85 -0.07
N VAL A 55 -6.54 -12.70 0.22
CA VAL A 55 -5.55 -12.09 -0.66
C VAL A 55 -4.36 -13.04 -0.84
N SER A 56 -3.96 -13.76 0.20
CA SER A 56 -2.87 -14.77 0.18
C SER A 56 -3.17 -16.03 -0.65
N MET A 57 -4.37 -16.11 -1.22
CA MET A 57 -4.80 -17.15 -2.16
C MET A 57 -5.12 -16.61 -3.57
N ARG A 58 -4.97 -15.30 -3.84
CA ARG A 58 -5.28 -14.70 -5.14
C ARG A 58 -4.01 -14.55 -5.97
N PHE A 59 -4.04 -14.95 -7.25
CA PHE A 59 -2.81 -15.29 -7.97
C PHE A 59 -2.40 -14.35 -9.12
N VAL A 60 -3.27 -13.52 -9.70
CA VAL A 60 -2.94 -12.89 -11.00
C VAL A 60 -1.77 -11.89 -10.93
N ILE A 61 -1.80 -10.90 -10.04
CA ILE A 61 -0.68 -9.95 -9.90
C ILE A 61 0.63 -10.63 -9.50
N TRP A 62 0.55 -11.68 -8.68
CA TRP A 62 1.71 -12.43 -8.24
C TRP A 62 2.26 -13.34 -9.32
N ASP A 63 1.41 -13.94 -10.14
CA ASP A 63 1.81 -14.69 -11.31
C ASP A 63 2.51 -13.78 -12.32
N ASP A 64 1.96 -12.59 -12.58
CA ASP A 64 2.62 -11.59 -13.42
C ASP A 64 3.97 -11.17 -12.85
N TYR A 65 4.08 -10.99 -11.54
CA TYR A 65 5.34 -10.66 -10.87
C TYR A 65 6.38 -11.79 -10.98
N VAL A 66 5.98 -13.05 -10.72
CA VAL A 66 6.85 -14.23 -10.82
C VAL A 66 7.41 -14.38 -12.25
N HIS A 67 6.63 -14.04 -13.27
CA HIS A 67 7.06 -14.06 -14.67
C HIS A 67 7.73 -12.76 -15.14
N GLY A 68 7.97 -11.79 -14.25
CA GLY A 68 8.62 -10.52 -14.58
C GLY A 68 7.80 -9.57 -15.45
N ARG A 69 6.48 -9.76 -15.55
CA ARG A 69 5.57 -8.92 -16.34
C ARG A 69 5.18 -7.63 -15.60
N THR A 70 5.17 -7.67 -14.27
CA THR A 70 4.84 -6.51 -13.42
C THR A 70 5.71 -6.45 -12.17
N LEU A 71 5.58 -5.38 -11.38
CA LEU A 71 6.23 -5.20 -10.07
C LEU A 71 7.76 -5.44 -10.11
N ILE A 72 8.44 -5.15 -11.23
CA ILE A 72 9.88 -5.41 -11.41
C ILE A 72 10.71 -4.75 -10.30
N ALA A 73 10.32 -3.53 -9.89
CA ALA A 73 11.00 -2.79 -8.82
C ALA A 73 10.82 -3.43 -7.42
N LEU A 74 9.87 -4.34 -7.24
CA LEU A 74 9.58 -4.98 -5.95
C LEU A 74 10.67 -5.99 -5.57
N GLY A 75 11.24 -6.70 -6.54
CA GLY A 75 12.22 -7.78 -6.30
C GLY A 75 13.40 -7.39 -5.41
N PRO A 76 14.16 -6.31 -5.73
CA PRO A 76 15.27 -5.86 -4.89
C PRO A 76 14.85 -5.45 -3.46
N ILE A 77 13.62 -4.99 -3.27
CA ILE A 77 13.10 -4.63 -1.94
C ILE A 77 12.73 -5.89 -1.15
N VAL A 78 12.05 -6.85 -1.78
CA VAL A 78 11.69 -8.13 -1.13
C VAL A 78 12.94 -8.94 -0.80
N GLN A 79 13.99 -8.88 -1.62
CA GLN A 79 15.28 -9.51 -1.30
C GLN A 79 15.88 -8.93 -0.01
N GLN A 80 15.82 -7.62 0.19
CA GLN A 80 16.29 -6.98 1.43
C GLN A 80 15.41 -7.36 2.62
N ILE A 81 14.09 -7.43 2.43
CA ILE A 81 13.14 -7.91 3.44
C ILE A 81 13.47 -9.36 3.83
N ALA A 82 13.74 -10.23 2.86
CA ALA A 82 14.11 -11.61 3.13
C ALA A 82 15.40 -11.68 3.95
N VAL A 83 16.44 -10.93 3.57
CA VAL A 83 17.70 -10.88 4.32
C VAL A 83 17.48 -10.42 5.77
N ILE A 84 16.79 -9.29 5.98
CA ILE A 84 16.62 -8.73 7.34
C ILE A 84 15.71 -9.59 8.21
N THR A 85 14.68 -10.22 7.63
CA THR A 85 13.77 -11.07 8.40
C THR A 85 14.36 -12.46 8.69
N ASN A 86 15.21 -13.00 7.82
CA ASN A 86 15.98 -14.21 8.15
C ASN A 86 17.02 -13.93 9.26
N ALA A 87 17.68 -12.77 9.24
CA ALA A 87 18.63 -12.38 10.28
C ALA A 87 17.95 -12.02 11.61
N THR A 88 16.75 -11.42 11.55
CA THR A 88 16.00 -10.99 12.72
C THR A 88 14.50 -11.16 12.47
N PRO A 89 13.97 -12.38 12.70
CA PRO A 89 12.57 -12.71 12.48
C PRO A 89 11.64 -11.73 13.18
N ILE A 90 10.55 -11.37 12.52
CA ILE A 90 9.52 -10.51 13.12
C ILE A 90 8.71 -11.35 14.10
N ARG A 91 8.44 -10.79 15.28
CA ARG A 91 7.57 -11.44 16.24
C ARG A 91 6.16 -11.53 15.68
N SER A 92 5.79 -12.72 15.21
CA SER A 92 4.44 -13.01 14.75
C SER A 92 3.57 -13.35 15.96
N THR A 93 2.37 -12.76 16.02
CA THR A 93 1.32 -13.21 16.94
C THR A 93 0.61 -14.47 16.44
N LYS A 94 0.97 -14.96 15.25
CA LYS A 94 0.29 -16.03 14.53
C LYS A 94 1.16 -17.29 14.44
N PRO A 95 0.62 -18.48 14.76
CA PRO A 95 1.35 -19.74 14.64
C PRO A 95 1.74 -20.10 13.19
N SER A 96 1.00 -19.59 12.20
CA SER A 96 1.15 -19.98 10.79
C SER A 96 2.26 -19.25 10.04
N TRP A 97 2.90 -18.25 10.65
CA TRP A 97 4.00 -17.51 10.04
C TRP A 97 5.12 -17.34 11.04
N ASP A 98 6.31 -17.79 10.68
CA ASP A 98 7.51 -17.80 11.53
C ASP A 98 8.22 -16.44 11.62
N GLY A 99 7.62 -15.39 11.06
CA GLY A 99 8.18 -14.04 11.09
C GLY A 99 9.21 -13.76 9.99
N THR A 100 9.37 -14.66 9.03
CA THR A 100 10.37 -14.54 7.96
C THR A 100 9.74 -14.47 6.57
N VAL A 101 10.34 -13.67 5.70
CA VAL A 101 10.09 -13.72 4.25
C VAL A 101 11.20 -14.57 3.65
N LYS A 102 10.84 -15.67 2.99
CA LYS A 102 11.81 -16.70 2.59
C LYS A 102 12.69 -16.25 1.43
N ASP A 103 12.08 -15.68 0.40
CA ASP A 103 12.76 -15.25 -0.82
C ASP A 103 11.95 -14.16 -1.54
N VAL A 104 12.41 -13.76 -2.73
CA VAL A 104 11.77 -12.73 -3.57
C VAL A 104 10.38 -13.11 -4.11
N PHE A 105 10.03 -14.39 -4.09
CA PHE A 105 8.75 -14.93 -4.55
C PHE A 105 7.80 -15.29 -3.40
N ASP A 106 8.24 -15.18 -2.15
CA ASP A 106 7.43 -15.39 -0.95
C ASP A 106 6.49 -14.21 -0.68
N TRP A 107 5.54 -14.03 -1.58
CA TRP A 107 4.54 -12.97 -1.52
C TRP A 107 3.60 -13.12 -0.30
N ARG A 108 3.39 -14.35 0.20
CA ARG A 108 2.62 -14.59 1.44
C ARG A 108 3.37 -14.03 2.64
N GLY A 109 4.66 -14.36 2.76
CA GLY A 109 5.54 -13.78 3.75
C GLY A 109 5.55 -12.25 3.67
N LEU A 110 5.56 -11.69 2.46
CA LEU A 110 5.51 -10.24 2.24
C LEU A 110 4.21 -9.59 2.77
N ILE A 111 3.04 -10.20 2.53
CA ILE A 111 1.77 -9.70 3.06
C ILE A 111 1.77 -9.74 4.61
N TYR A 112 2.26 -10.83 5.19
CA TYR A 112 2.37 -10.94 6.65
C TYR A 112 3.38 -9.95 7.23
N PHE A 113 4.48 -9.67 6.50
CA PHE A 113 5.44 -8.64 6.85
C PHE A 113 4.79 -7.26 6.92
N TRP A 114 3.95 -6.89 5.94
CA TRP A 114 3.18 -5.64 6.01
C TRP A 114 2.24 -5.62 7.22
N TYR A 115 1.43 -6.66 7.39
CA TYR A 115 0.49 -6.75 8.50
C TYR A 115 1.18 -6.59 9.86
N GLN A 116 2.26 -7.33 10.10
CA GLN A 116 2.95 -7.29 11.39
C GLN A 116 3.69 -5.97 11.61
N THR A 117 4.28 -5.37 10.57
CA THR A 117 4.87 -4.02 10.67
C THR A 117 3.83 -3.00 11.11
N ARG A 118 2.60 -3.10 10.60
CA ARG A 118 1.48 -2.27 11.03
C ARG A 118 1.13 -2.56 12.49
N CYS A 119 0.98 -3.81 12.88
CA CYS A 119 0.70 -4.17 14.28
C CYS A 119 1.74 -3.58 15.24
N ASP A 120 3.03 -3.64 14.90
CA ASP A 120 4.09 -3.10 15.74
C ASP A 120 4.01 -1.58 15.92
N LEU A 121 3.66 -0.85 14.85
CA LEU A 121 3.45 0.61 14.90
C LEU A 121 2.23 1.01 15.73
N PHE A 122 1.11 0.31 15.60
CA PHE A 122 -0.14 0.67 16.28
C PHE A 122 -0.19 0.24 17.75
N HIS A 123 0.39 -0.90 18.08
CA HIS A 123 0.39 -1.41 19.46
C HIS A 123 1.57 -0.89 20.28
N GLY A 124 2.43 -0.06 19.70
CA GLY A 124 3.63 0.43 20.35
C GLY A 124 4.47 -0.71 20.88
N SER A 125 4.53 -1.84 20.13
CA SER A 125 5.33 -3.01 20.50
C SER A 125 6.69 -2.48 20.93
N THR A 126 7.11 -2.83 22.15
CA THR A 126 8.32 -2.42 22.86
C THR A 126 9.61 -2.89 22.17
N MET A 127 9.68 -2.76 20.85
CA MET A 127 10.93 -2.83 20.11
C MET A 127 11.74 -1.62 20.57
N PRO A 128 12.89 -1.81 21.23
CA PRO A 128 13.80 -0.69 21.44
C PRO A 128 14.07 -0.07 20.07
N ALA A 129 14.13 1.27 20.01
CA ALA A 129 14.48 2.05 18.83
C ALA A 129 15.85 1.58 18.29
N SER A 130 15.83 0.47 17.55
CA SER A 130 16.98 -0.18 16.97
C SER A 130 17.03 0.26 15.51
N ALA A 131 18.24 0.47 14.99
CA ALA A 131 18.41 0.86 13.59
C ALA A 131 17.70 -0.09 12.61
N HIS A 132 17.52 -1.36 12.97
CA HIS A 132 16.79 -2.34 12.17
C HIS A 132 15.28 -2.08 12.12
N PHE A 133 14.68 -1.43 13.13
CA PHE A 133 13.26 -1.11 13.14
C PHE A 133 12.91 -0.07 12.07
N ASP A 134 13.70 1.01 11.99
CA ASP A 134 13.51 2.07 10.99
C ASP A 134 13.66 1.51 9.57
N VAL A 135 14.65 0.63 9.35
CA VAL A 135 14.86 -0.05 8.06
C VAL A 135 13.69 -0.97 7.71
N LYS A 136 13.13 -1.71 8.66
CA LYS A 136 11.95 -2.56 8.42
C LYS A 136 10.75 -1.75 7.99
N ILE A 137 10.48 -0.62 8.65
CA ILE A 137 9.37 0.28 8.30
C ILE A 137 9.58 0.88 6.91
N GLN A 138 10.80 1.34 6.61
CA GLN A 138 11.14 1.85 5.28
C GLN A 138 10.90 0.80 4.19
N LEU A 139 11.37 -0.43 4.39
CA LEU A 139 11.16 -1.52 3.44
C LEU A 139 9.68 -1.89 3.29
N ALA A 140 8.90 -1.86 4.39
CA ALA A 140 7.46 -2.07 4.36
C ALA A 140 6.75 -0.99 3.55
N TYR A 141 7.09 0.28 3.76
CA TYR A 141 6.59 1.38 2.93
C TYR A 141 6.94 1.21 1.46
N GLN A 142 8.21 0.98 1.13
CA GLN A 142 8.66 0.87 -0.26
C GLN A 142 7.96 -0.27 -1.00
N SER A 143 7.94 -1.46 -0.40
CA SER A 143 7.31 -2.63 -1.00
C SER A 143 5.79 -2.45 -1.16
N LEU A 144 5.11 -1.94 -0.13
CA LEU A 144 3.67 -1.70 -0.20
C LEU A 144 3.32 -0.57 -1.18
N HIS A 145 4.14 0.47 -1.26
CA HIS A 145 3.95 1.57 -2.20
C HIS A 145 4.05 1.10 -3.65
N ILE A 146 5.06 0.27 -3.98
CA ILE A 146 5.20 -0.34 -5.31
C ILE A 146 3.98 -1.20 -5.65
N PHE A 147 3.52 -2.02 -4.70
CA PHE A 147 2.33 -2.84 -4.87
C PHE A 147 1.08 -1.98 -5.14
N MET A 148 0.82 -0.99 -4.29
CA MET A 148 -0.35 -0.12 -4.41
C MET A 148 -0.31 0.75 -5.66
N ALA A 149 0.88 1.15 -6.14
CA ALA A 149 1.02 1.86 -7.41
C ALA A 149 0.57 0.98 -8.59
N GLU A 150 0.92 -0.30 -8.59
CA GLU A 150 0.46 -1.24 -9.61
C GLU A 150 -1.06 -1.49 -9.52
N ILE A 151 -1.61 -1.64 -8.30
CA ILE A 151 -3.07 -1.74 -8.10
C ILE A 151 -3.77 -0.51 -8.66
N LEU A 152 -3.32 0.70 -8.34
CA LEU A 152 -3.91 1.95 -8.86
C LEU A 152 -3.79 2.04 -10.38
N LYS A 153 -2.68 1.60 -10.95
CA LYS A 153 -2.49 1.53 -12.41
C LYS A 153 -3.50 0.56 -13.05
N ARG A 154 -3.65 -0.64 -12.49
CA ARG A 154 -4.64 -1.66 -12.92
C ARG A 154 -6.08 -1.12 -12.84
N MET A 155 -6.44 -0.51 -11.72
CA MET A 155 -7.75 0.13 -11.52
C MET A 155 -8.03 1.21 -12.58
N ARG A 156 -7.02 1.99 -12.97
CA ARG A 156 -7.16 3.00 -14.04
C ARG A 156 -7.45 2.36 -15.39
N PHE A 157 -6.84 1.21 -15.72
CA PHE A 157 -7.09 0.52 -17.00
C PHE A 157 -8.48 -0.13 -17.09
N CYS A 158 -9.11 -0.47 -15.97
CA CYS A 158 -10.49 -0.96 -15.93
C CYS A 158 -11.54 0.12 -16.20
N PHE A 159 -11.15 1.40 -16.23
CA PHE A 159 -12.01 2.53 -16.55
C PHE A 159 -11.49 3.20 -17.82
N SER A 160 -12.19 3.02 -18.95
CA SER A 160 -11.68 3.56 -20.21
C SER A 160 -11.54 5.09 -20.16
N ASP A 161 -10.59 5.65 -20.92
CA ASP A 161 -10.46 7.11 -21.05
C ASP A 161 -11.80 7.76 -21.45
N SER A 162 -12.59 7.06 -22.27
CA SER A 162 -13.94 7.48 -22.64
C SER A 162 -14.90 7.56 -21.45
N ASP A 163 -14.83 6.63 -20.48
CA ASP A 163 -15.66 6.68 -19.28
C ASP A 163 -15.24 7.85 -18.37
N PHE A 164 -13.94 8.14 -18.29
CA PHE A 164 -13.40 9.26 -17.51
C PHE A 164 -13.79 10.62 -18.11
N HIS A 165 -13.64 10.78 -19.42
CA HIS A 165 -14.10 11.98 -20.12
C HIS A 165 -15.60 12.17 -19.93
N ARG A 166 -16.39 11.10 -20.11
CA ARG A 166 -17.84 11.17 -19.93
C ARG A 166 -18.25 11.51 -18.49
N LEU A 167 -17.54 11.03 -17.48
CA LEU A 167 -17.80 11.41 -16.09
C LEU A 167 -17.48 12.90 -15.84
N THR A 168 -16.36 13.37 -16.38
CA THR A 168 -15.93 14.77 -16.28
C THR A 168 -16.95 15.70 -16.96
N ASP A 169 -17.40 15.35 -18.16
CA ASP A 169 -18.42 16.10 -18.90
C ASP A 169 -19.74 16.17 -18.14
N VAL A 170 -20.19 15.04 -17.58
CA VAL A 170 -21.42 15.00 -16.77
C VAL A 170 -21.30 15.88 -15.52
N GLN A 171 -20.16 15.88 -14.84
CA GLN A 171 -19.92 16.73 -13.68
C GLN A 171 -19.88 18.23 -14.03
N LEU A 172 -19.34 18.59 -15.18
CA LEU A 172 -19.37 19.97 -15.68
C LEU A 172 -20.80 20.40 -16.02
N LEU A 173 -21.56 19.54 -16.69
CA LEU A 173 -22.95 19.81 -17.05
C LEU A 173 -23.87 19.91 -15.82
N LEU A 174 -23.62 19.12 -14.76
CA LEU A 174 -24.35 19.21 -13.49
C LEU A 174 -24.11 20.52 -12.73
N LYS A 175 -23.00 21.21 -13.01
CA LYS A 175 -22.72 22.56 -12.46
C LYS A 175 -23.42 23.67 -13.25
N SER A 176 -23.99 23.36 -14.42
CA SER A 176 -24.75 24.31 -15.22
C SER A 176 -26.18 24.46 -14.67
N PRO A 177 -26.71 25.69 -14.52
CA PRO A 177 -28.08 25.92 -14.05
C PRO A 177 -29.17 25.53 -15.07
N GLN A 178 -28.79 25.14 -16.30
CA GLN A 178 -29.72 24.72 -17.34
C GLN A 178 -29.33 23.34 -17.88
N GLY A 179 -30.21 22.36 -17.73
CA GLY A 179 -30.04 21.00 -18.26
C GLY A 179 -30.92 19.95 -17.60
N PRO A 180 -30.99 18.73 -18.16
CA PRO A 180 -31.75 17.61 -17.59
C PRO A 180 -30.99 17.02 -16.39
N VAL A 181 -31.07 17.71 -15.24
CA VAL A 181 -30.33 17.37 -14.01
C VAL A 181 -30.53 15.91 -13.60
N ASP A 182 -31.76 15.39 -13.72
CA ASP A 182 -32.07 14.02 -13.29
C ASP A 182 -31.44 12.95 -14.19
N GLU A 183 -31.42 13.18 -15.52
CA GLU A 183 -30.74 12.28 -16.46
C GLU A 183 -29.23 12.30 -16.27
N LEU A 184 -28.65 13.49 -16.06
CA LEU A 184 -27.22 13.64 -15.79
C LEU A 184 -26.83 12.99 -14.47
N LYS A 185 -27.63 13.14 -13.40
CA LYS A 185 -27.44 12.41 -12.13
C LYS A 185 -27.56 10.91 -12.30
N ALA A 186 -28.47 10.41 -13.16
CA ALA A 186 -28.59 9.00 -13.44
C ALA A 186 -27.36 8.44 -14.19
N ILE A 187 -26.81 9.19 -15.15
CA ILE A 187 -25.57 8.85 -15.85
C ILE A 187 -24.38 8.91 -14.89
N GLU A 188 -24.28 9.95 -14.07
CA GLU A 188 -23.25 10.10 -13.04
C GLU A 188 -23.29 8.90 -12.07
N ALA A 189 -24.47 8.55 -11.55
CA ALA A 189 -24.66 7.38 -10.68
C ALA A 189 -24.38 6.05 -11.38
N LYS A 190 -24.57 5.96 -12.70
CA LYS A 190 -24.22 4.77 -13.50
C LYS A 190 -22.71 4.67 -13.70
N LEU A 191 -22.03 5.78 -13.99
CA LEU A 191 -20.58 5.84 -14.13
C LEU A 191 -19.87 5.63 -12.78
N TYR A 192 -20.38 6.22 -11.69
CA TYR A 192 -19.93 5.92 -10.35
C TYR A 192 -20.23 4.49 -9.94
N ARG A 193 -21.37 3.90 -10.33
CA ARG A 193 -21.59 2.45 -10.12
C ARG A 193 -20.61 1.62 -10.93
N LYS A 194 -20.33 1.98 -12.19
CA LYS A 194 -19.28 1.33 -12.98
C LYS A 194 -17.90 1.50 -12.31
N PHE A 195 -17.62 2.64 -11.69
CA PHE A 195 -16.34 2.94 -11.04
C PHE A 195 -16.18 2.29 -9.65
N ILE A 196 -17.22 2.32 -8.83
CA ILE A 196 -17.21 1.89 -7.42
C ILE A 196 -17.66 0.42 -7.27
N HIS A 197 -18.52 -0.06 -8.18
CA HIS A 197 -19.15 -1.37 -8.11
C HIS A 197 -18.79 -2.29 -9.28
N SER A 198 -17.97 -1.87 -10.25
CA SER A 198 -17.42 -2.85 -11.20
C SER A 198 -16.61 -3.85 -10.39
N PRO A 199 -17.01 -5.14 -10.40
CA PRO A 199 -16.18 -6.19 -9.86
C PRO A 199 -14.79 -6.05 -10.46
N ASP A 200 -14.68 -5.87 -11.78
CA ASP A 200 -13.44 -5.74 -12.55
C ASP A 200 -12.43 -4.70 -12.01
N ILE A 201 -12.86 -3.56 -11.46
CA ILE A 201 -11.96 -2.56 -10.86
C ILE A 201 -11.35 -3.05 -9.54
N TRP A 202 -12.09 -3.85 -8.78
CA TRP A 202 -11.63 -4.44 -7.51
C TRP A 202 -11.16 -5.88 -7.66
N ASN A 203 -11.47 -6.50 -8.80
CA ASN A 203 -11.18 -7.86 -9.21
C ASN A 203 -10.15 -7.86 -10.35
N VAL A 204 -9.39 -6.77 -10.53
CA VAL A 204 -8.35 -6.70 -11.57
C VAL A 204 -7.33 -7.85 -11.49
N ASP A 205 -7.30 -8.54 -10.34
CA ASP A 205 -6.47 -9.72 -10.07
C ASP A 205 -7.23 -11.06 -9.97
N MET A 206 -8.52 -11.11 -10.32
CA MET A 206 -9.38 -12.27 -10.05
C MET A 206 -9.79 -13.06 -11.29
N GLU A 207 -9.68 -12.49 -12.49
CA GLU A 207 -10.04 -13.18 -13.73
C GLU A 207 -8.78 -13.40 -14.58
N ARG A 208 -8.29 -14.65 -14.59
CA ARG A 208 -7.63 -15.16 -15.80
C ARG A 208 -8.76 -15.39 -16.81
N ALA A 209 -8.71 -14.67 -17.93
CA ALA A 209 -9.51 -15.01 -19.10
C ALA A 209 -9.27 -16.47 -19.54
#